data_AF-E7CLR5-F1
#
_entry.id   AF-E7CLR5-F1
#
_cell.length_a   1.000
_cell.length_b   1.000
_cell.length_c   1.000
_cell.angle_alpha   90.00
_cell.angle_beta   90.00
_cell.angle_gamma   90.00
#
_symmetry.space_group_name_H-M   'P 1'
#
loop_
_entity.id
_entity.type
_entity.pdbx_description
1 polymer ?
#
loop_
_entity_poly.entity_id
_entity_poly.type
_entity_poly.pdbx_seq_one_letter_code
_entity_poly.pdbx_strand_id
1 'polypeptide(L)'
;EEAVKFDETHRSRKDVASMTKHEMNELRTTMAAFAADKTVTGYQQVAAFHGSTNWCPSPNATVKYACCQHGMATFPHWHRLLTVNFENGLRRNGYYGGLPYWDWTRPIHALPTIVIEEQYTDDKGEVHLNPFFSGAIDEISANTSRAPSPTLFEQPEFGHYTHLADEIFYALEQEDFCDFEIQFEIAHNHIHALVGGTEPYSMSSLEYSAFDPIFMLHHSNVDRIWAIWQALQKFRGKSYNSANCAIEKLHKPMSPFSLGSDINPDAMTREHSVPFDVFDYKKTFHYEYDTLELNGLSIPQLSREINRRKAKNRVFITFTLEGLKKSLLVQYYIKEDGTDHKMKAGEFYILGSENEMPWKFDRAYKSDITHVMDEMKLHYTDKYHVEYTVTDMTGAEVADVKLSTSVIYEPGLGKYGEGRDWIEPVTSASRIRKNLKDLSGGEIESLRNTFKQMTNDVRYQQIAAFHGLPAQCPNKDGTKVYTCCIHGMPTFPHWHRLYVALVEDELLARGSGLAVPYWDWT
;
A
#
# COMPACT_ATOMS: atom_id res chain seq x y z
N GLU A 1 30.65 -36.90 5.84
CA GLU A 1 29.93 -35.61 5.93
C GLU A 1 28.48 -35.89 5.58
N GLU A 2 27.62 -36.03 6.59
CA GLU A 2 26.17 -36.00 6.35
C GLU A 2 25.81 -34.59 5.90
N ALA A 3 25.31 -34.45 4.68
CA ALA A 3 24.82 -33.18 4.17
C ALA A 3 23.64 -32.74 5.05
N VAL A 4 23.85 -31.71 5.86
CA VAL A 4 22.79 -31.16 6.70
C VAL A 4 21.72 -30.58 5.78
N LYS A 5 20.57 -31.28 5.66
CA LYS A 5 19.38 -30.78 4.95
C LYS A 5 18.61 -29.88 5.92
N PHE A 6 18.51 -28.59 5.61
CA PHE A 6 18.03 -27.57 6.55
C PHE A 6 16.57 -27.11 6.39
N ASP A 7 15.81 -27.53 5.37
CA ASP A 7 14.41 -27.09 5.27
C ASP A 7 13.56 -28.01 4.38
N GLU A 8 12.94 -29.03 4.96
CA GLU A 8 11.91 -29.84 4.26
C GLU A 8 10.58 -29.07 4.11
N THR A 9 10.47 -27.90 4.75
CA THR A 9 9.23 -27.14 4.93
C THR A 9 9.17 -25.81 4.16
N HIS A 10 10.23 -25.44 3.43
CA HIS A 10 10.37 -24.18 2.71
C HIS A 10 9.24 -23.91 1.71
N ARG A 11 8.86 -22.62 1.54
CA ARG A 11 7.77 -22.15 0.67
C ARG A 11 8.12 -20.84 0.01
N SER A 12 7.70 -20.66 -1.24
CA SER A 12 7.79 -19.39 -1.95
C SER A 12 6.40 -18.94 -2.37
N ARG A 13 5.98 -17.78 -1.88
CA ARG A 13 4.74 -17.09 -2.26
C ARG A 13 5.06 -16.14 -3.42
N LYS A 14 4.31 -16.25 -4.51
CA LYS A 14 4.50 -15.48 -5.75
C LYS A 14 3.24 -14.71 -6.13
N ASP A 15 3.38 -13.71 -6.98
CA ASP A 15 2.22 -13.03 -7.56
C ASP A 15 1.44 -13.98 -8.48
N VAL A 16 0.12 -14.07 -8.30
CA VAL A 16 -0.78 -14.83 -9.19
C VAL A 16 -0.68 -14.40 -10.66
N ALA A 17 -0.35 -13.13 -10.93
CA ALA A 17 -0.15 -12.63 -12.28
C ALA A 17 1.09 -13.20 -12.97
N SER A 18 2.05 -13.74 -12.21
CA SER A 18 3.28 -14.34 -12.71
C SER A 18 3.22 -15.87 -12.86
N MET A 19 2.13 -16.49 -12.39
CA MET A 19 1.98 -17.94 -12.39
C MET A 19 1.79 -18.51 -13.79
N THR A 20 2.42 -19.64 -14.05
CA THR A 20 2.19 -20.43 -15.26
C THR A 20 0.82 -21.13 -15.21
N LYS A 21 0.31 -21.53 -16.39
CA LYS A 21 -0.93 -22.32 -16.47
C LYS A 21 -0.86 -23.61 -15.65
N HIS A 22 0.30 -24.26 -15.65
CA HIS A 22 0.54 -25.48 -14.88
C HIS A 22 0.45 -25.22 -13.37
N GLU A 23 1.15 -24.20 -12.84
CA GLU A 23 1.08 -23.83 -11.42
C GLU A 23 -0.35 -23.44 -11.00
N MET A 24 -1.10 -22.74 -11.86
CA MET A 24 -2.51 -22.42 -11.61
C MET A 24 -3.40 -23.67 -11.58
N ASN A 25 -3.16 -24.63 -12.47
CA ASN A 25 -3.91 -25.88 -12.50
C ASN A 25 -3.63 -26.74 -11.26
N GLU A 26 -2.37 -26.84 -10.80
CA GLU A 26 -2.03 -27.52 -9.54
C GLU A 26 -2.73 -26.87 -8.35
N LEU A 27 -2.74 -25.53 -8.28
CA LEU A 27 -3.40 -24.80 -7.22
C LEU A 27 -4.93 -25.01 -7.23
N ARG A 28 -5.56 -25.02 -8.41
CA ARG A 28 -7.01 -25.31 -8.54
C ARG A 28 -7.35 -26.73 -8.11
N THR A 29 -6.61 -27.74 -8.58
CA THR A 29 -6.86 -29.14 -8.21
C THR A 29 -6.71 -29.37 -6.71
N THR A 30 -5.69 -28.79 -6.09
CA THR A 30 -5.44 -28.91 -4.64
C THR A 30 -6.46 -28.12 -3.82
N MET A 31 -6.89 -26.94 -4.29
CA MET A 31 -7.97 -26.18 -3.67
C MET A 31 -9.31 -26.92 -3.73
N ALA A 32 -9.62 -27.61 -4.83
CA ALA A 32 -10.83 -28.44 -4.93
C ALA A 32 -10.83 -29.58 -3.91
N ALA A 33 -9.69 -30.26 -3.71
CA ALA A 33 -9.53 -31.29 -2.68
C ALA A 33 -9.67 -30.70 -1.26
N PHE A 34 -9.06 -29.54 -1.02
CA PHE A 34 -9.14 -28.84 0.26
C PHE A 34 -10.57 -28.36 0.59
N ALA A 35 -11.33 -27.91 -0.42
CA ALA A 35 -12.74 -27.53 -0.30
C ALA A 35 -13.69 -28.73 -0.09
N ALA A 36 -13.31 -29.90 -0.62
CA ALA A 36 -14.06 -31.14 -0.45
C ALA A 36 -13.84 -31.78 0.95
N ASP A 37 -12.72 -31.49 1.61
CA ASP A 37 -12.50 -31.90 3.01
C ASP A 37 -13.46 -31.15 3.94
N LYS A 38 -14.41 -31.91 4.53
CA LYS A 38 -15.39 -31.39 5.50
C LYS A 38 -15.00 -31.67 6.96
N THR A 39 -13.79 -32.17 7.18
CA THR A 39 -13.25 -32.38 8.53
C THR A 39 -12.59 -31.11 9.06
N VAL A 40 -12.04 -31.18 10.27
CA VAL A 40 -11.36 -30.06 10.93
C VAL A 40 -10.09 -29.59 10.21
N THR A 41 -9.59 -30.36 9.24
CA THR A 41 -8.44 -29.97 8.40
C THR A 41 -8.81 -29.23 7.13
N GLY A 42 -10.11 -29.13 6.81
CA GLY A 42 -10.63 -28.68 5.53
C GLY A 42 -10.87 -27.17 5.41
N TYR A 43 -11.16 -26.72 4.19
CA TYR A 43 -11.27 -25.29 3.85
C TYR A 43 -12.32 -24.56 4.68
N GLN A 44 -13.50 -25.16 4.84
CA GLN A 44 -14.61 -24.55 5.57
C GLN A 44 -14.24 -24.26 7.03
N GLN A 45 -13.47 -25.15 7.65
CA GLN A 45 -13.02 -24.97 9.04
C GLN A 45 -12.07 -23.78 9.17
N VAL A 46 -11.14 -23.61 8.22
CA VAL A 46 -10.19 -22.50 8.21
C VAL A 46 -10.88 -21.18 7.88
N ALA A 47 -11.75 -21.15 6.86
CA ALA A 47 -12.54 -19.97 6.49
C ALA A 47 -13.45 -19.51 7.65
N ALA A 48 -14.07 -20.47 8.36
CA ALA A 48 -14.94 -20.18 9.49
C ALA A 48 -14.22 -19.45 10.64
N PHE A 49 -12.90 -19.58 10.80
CA PHE A 49 -12.16 -18.88 11.87
C PHE A 49 -12.35 -17.35 11.84
N HIS A 50 -12.59 -16.79 10.66
CA HIS A 50 -12.81 -15.35 10.48
C HIS A 50 -14.24 -14.94 10.83
N GLY A 51 -15.25 -15.63 10.28
CA GLY A 51 -16.64 -15.20 10.37
C GLY A 51 -17.51 -15.89 11.42
N SER A 52 -17.16 -17.12 11.83
CA SER A 52 -18.00 -17.90 12.72
C SER A 52 -17.87 -17.45 14.17
N THR A 53 -18.99 -17.45 14.88
CA THR A 53 -19.06 -17.10 16.31
C THR A 53 -18.66 -18.25 17.22
N ASN A 54 -18.36 -19.44 16.68
CA ASN A 54 -18.28 -20.66 17.47
C ASN A 54 -17.25 -20.64 18.61
N TRP A 55 -16.16 -19.89 18.48
CA TRP A 55 -15.00 -20.00 19.37
C TRP A 55 -14.71 -18.79 20.25
N CYS A 56 -15.32 -17.62 20.01
CA CYS A 56 -15.00 -16.39 20.74
C CYS A 56 -16.22 -15.82 21.48
N PRO A 57 -16.03 -15.33 22.72
CA PRO A 57 -14.79 -15.28 23.52
C PRO A 57 -14.31 -16.64 24.01
N SER A 58 -15.20 -17.63 24.04
CA SER A 58 -14.86 -19.05 24.24
C SER A 58 -15.99 -19.91 23.67
N PRO A 59 -15.76 -21.19 23.38
CA PRO A 59 -16.83 -22.09 22.91
C PRO A 59 -18.04 -22.19 23.83
N ASN A 60 -17.86 -21.95 25.13
CA ASN A 60 -18.89 -22.04 26.16
C ASN A 60 -19.55 -20.69 26.50
N ALA A 61 -19.17 -19.61 25.83
CA ALA A 61 -19.71 -18.27 26.11
C ALA A 61 -21.17 -18.15 25.67
N THR A 62 -21.99 -17.49 26.49
CA THR A 62 -23.40 -17.21 26.19
C THR A 62 -23.57 -16.16 25.09
N VAL A 63 -22.73 -15.12 25.11
CA VAL A 63 -22.67 -14.10 24.06
C VAL A 63 -21.41 -14.36 23.26
N LYS A 64 -21.59 -14.74 22.01
CA LYS A 64 -20.51 -15.08 21.09
C LYS A 64 -20.31 -14.00 20.04
N TYR A 65 -19.11 -13.91 19.50
CA TYR A 65 -18.76 -13.03 18.39
C TYR A 65 -17.74 -13.74 17.50
N ALA A 66 -17.61 -13.26 16.26
CA ALA A 66 -16.68 -13.75 15.27
C ALA A 66 -15.24 -13.61 15.80
N CYS A 67 -14.42 -14.66 15.63
CA CYS A 67 -13.05 -14.68 16.18
C CYS A 67 -12.02 -13.83 15.43
N CYS A 68 -12.45 -12.99 14.49
CA CYS A 68 -11.52 -12.18 13.73
C CYS A 68 -11.04 -10.95 14.50
N GLN A 69 -9.72 -10.79 14.58
CA GLN A 69 -9.11 -9.64 15.25
C GLN A 69 -8.95 -8.49 14.25
N HIS A 70 -9.92 -7.57 14.27
CA HIS A 70 -9.92 -6.30 13.55
C HIS A 70 -9.94 -5.13 14.54
N GLY A 71 -9.49 -3.96 14.10
CA GLY A 71 -9.46 -2.76 14.92
C GLY A 71 -8.45 -2.84 16.07
N MET A 72 -7.39 -3.62 15.90
CA MET A 72 -6.44 -3.97 16.95
C MET A 72 -5.06 -4.24 16.37
N ALA A 73 -4.02 -3.83 17.09
CA ALA A 73 -2.61 -4.12 16.77
C ALA A 73 -2.27 -5.60 16.45
N THR A 74 -3.13 -6.54 16.81
CA THR A 74 -2.98 -7.97 16.51
C THR A 74 -3.54 -8.39 15.14
N PHE A 75 -4.25 -7.51 14.41
CA PHE A 75 -4.74 -7.73 13.04
C PHE A 75 -3.71 -8.39 12.10
N PRO A 76 -2.49 -7.85 11.92
CA PRO A 76 -1.53 -8.45 11.00
C PRO A 76 -1.05 -9.83 11.47
N HIS A 77 -0.97 -10.05 12.78
CA HIS A 77 -0.53 -11.32 13.36
C HIS A 77 -1.58 -12.41 13.16
N TRP A 78 -2.85 -12.10 13.44
CA TRP A 78 -3.95 -13.04 13.31
C TRP A 78 -4.12 -13.48 11.86
N HIS A 79 -4.08 -12.54 10.92
CA HIS A 79 -4.20 -12.84 9.50
C HIS A 79 -2.98 -13.56 8.94
N ARG A 80 -1.75 -13.30 9.44
CA ARG A 80 -0.58 -14.12 9.11
C ARG A 80 -0.81 -15.58 9.47
N LEU A 81 -1.29 -15.88 10.69
CA LEU A 81 -1.63 -17.26 11.08
C LEU A 81 -2.73 -17.85 10.20
N LEU A 82 -3.75 -17.07 9.84
CA LEU A 82 -4.80 -17.54 8.94
C LEU A 82 -4.25 -17.94 7.56
N THR A 83 -3.38 -17.12 6.97
CA THR A 83 -2.73 -17.46 5.69
C THR A 83 -1.86 -18.71 5.79
N VAL A 84 -1.13 -18.90 6.90
CA VAL A 84 -0.33 -20.11 7.15
C VAL A 84 -1.21 -21.34 7.29
N ASN A 85 -2.35 -21.24 8.00
CA ASN A 85 -3.31 -22.34 8.12
C ASN A 85 -3.90 -22.74 6.77
N PHE A 86 -4.29 -21.77 5.95
CA PHE A 86 -4.80 -22.01 4.61
C PHE A 86 -3.74 -22.65 3.70
N GLU A 87 -2.51 -22.10 3.72
CA GLU A 87 -1.37 -22.64 2.98
C GLU A 87 -1.04 -24.08 3.40
N ASN A 88 -0.99 -24.38 4.71
CA ASN A 88 -0.78 -25.73 5.21
C ASN A 88 -1.93 -26.68 4.84
N GLY A 89 -3.17 -26.19 4.76
CA GLY A 89 -4.33 -26.91 4.24
C GLY A 89 -4.14 -27.34 2.79
N LEU A 90 -3.73 -26.41 1.92
CA LEU A 90 -3.39 -26.72 0.52
C LEU A 90 -2.25 -27.75 0.42
N ARG A 91 -1.21 -27.60 1.25
CA ARG A 91 -0.06 -28.53 1.24
C ARG A 91 -0.44 -29.95 1.64
N ARG A 92 -1.29 -30.13 2.65
CA ARG A 92 -1.82 -31.44 3.03
C ARG A 92 -2.59 -32.11 1.90
N ASN A 93 -3.16 -31.31 1.00
CA ASN A 93 -3.89 -31.75 -0.19
C ASN A 93 -3.01 -31.86 -1.45
N GLY A 94 -1.67 -31.76 -1.33
CA GLY A 94 -0.73 -32.03 -2.41
C GLY A 94 -0.16 -30.81 -3.12
N TYR A 95 -0.35 -29.60 -2.58
CA TYR A 95 0.30 -28.39 -3.13
C TYR A 95 1.75 -28.25 -2.61
N TYR A 96 2.69 -27.97 -3.50
CA TYR A 96 4.12 -27.83 -3.14
C TYR A 96 4.62 -26.38 -3.14
N GLY A 97 3.82 -25.43 -3.65
CA GLY A 97 4.12 -24.00 -3.62
C GLY A 97 3.72 -23.32 -2.29
N GLY A 98 4.05 -22.03 -2.16
CA GLY A 98 3.44 -21.16 -1.15
C GLY A 98 2.15 -20.52 -1.67
N LEU A 99 1.26 -20.11 -0.76
CA LEU A 99 0.03 -19.40 -1.07
C LEU A 99 0.34 -18.13 -1.88
N PRO A 100 -0.06 -18.04 -3.16
CA PRO A 100 0.25 -16.87 -3.95
C PRO A 100 -0.51 -15.64 -3.44
N TYR A 101 -0.03 -14.48 -3.85
CA TYR A 101 -0.63 -13.20 -3.51
C TYR A 101 -1.11 -12.47 -4.77
N TRP A 102 -1.99 -11.49 -4.60
CA TRP A 102 -2.39 -10.58 -5.67
C TRP A 102 -1.96 -9.14 -5.32
N ASP A 103 -1.04 -8.57 -6.11
CA ASP A 103 -0.54 -7.20 -5.89
C ASP A 103 -1.56 -6.14 -6.36
N TRP A 104 -2.56 -5.90 -5.52
CA TRP A 104 -3.58 -4.88 -5.72
C TRP A 104 -3.07 -3.43 -5.54
N THR A 105 -1.80 -3.23 -5.19
CA THR A 105 -1.20 -1.89 -5.16
C THR A 105 -0.83 -1.41 -6.56
N ARG A 106 -0.74 -2.32 -7.54
CA ARG A 106 -0.55 -1.99 -8.95
C ARG A 106 -1.90 -1.84 -9.65
N PRO A 107 -2.00 -0.98 -10.67
CA PRO A 107 -3.22 -0.86 -11.46
C PRO A 107 -3.50 -2.19 -12.17
N ILE A 108 -4.79 -2.56 -12.23
CA ILE A 108 -5.28 -3.77 -12.88
C ILE A 108 -6.38 -3.44 -13.88
N HIS A 109 -6.50 -4.23 -14.93
CA HIS A 109 -7.59 -4.12 -15.91
C HIS A 109 -8.75 -5.07 -15.63
N ALA A 110 -8.48 -6.14 -14.89
CA ALA A 110 -9.44 -7.15 -14.47
C ALA A 110 -8.91 -7.82 -13.20
N LEU A 111 -9.78 -8.53 -12.47
CA LEU A 111 -9.35 -9.41 -11.40
C LEU A 111 -8.42 -10.52 -11.95
N PRO A 112 -7.57 -11.14 -11.10
CA PRO A 112 -6.67 -12.20 -11.53
C PRO A 112 -7.35 -13.33 -12.30
N THR A 113 -6.71 -13.85 -13.35
CA THR A 113 -7.29 -14.90 -14.21
C THR A 113 -7.73 -16.14 -13.41
N ILE A 114 -7.00 -16.47 -12.34
CA ILE A 114 -7.35 -17.60 -11.47
C ILE A 114 -8.73 -17.46 -10.81
N VAL A 115 -9.28 -16.25 -10.67
CA VAL A 115 -10.55 -16.01 -9.95
C VAL A 115 -11.73 -15.62 -10.85
N ILE A 116 -11.51 -15.22 -12.11
CA ILE A 116 -12.57 -14.68 -12.99
C ILE A 116 -13.30 -15.75 -13.83
N GLU A 117 -12.62 -16.83 -14.17
CA GLU A 117 -13.19 -17.87 -15.03
C GLU A 117 -14.01 -18.86 -14.19
N GLU A 118 -15.26 -19.11 -14.57
CA GLU A 118 -16.13 -20.10 -13.87
C GLU A 118 -15.63 -21.53 -14.03
N GLN A 119 -15.03 -21.83 -15.19
CA GLN A 119 -14.50 -23.14 -15.54
C GLN A 119 -13.06 -23.01 -16.03
N TYR A 120 -12.26 -24.05 -15.82
CA TYR A 120 -10.90 -24.13 -16.35
C TYR A 120 -10.65 -25.47 -17.03
N THR A 121 -9.67 -25.50 -17.93
CA THR A 121 -9.22 -26.71 -18.59
C THR A 121 -7.87 -27.14 -18.02
N ASP A 122 -7.83 -28.35 -17.48
CA ASP A 122 -6.62 -28.94 -16.92
C ASP A 122 -5.61 -29.35 -18.00
N ASP A 123 -4.47 -29.90 -17.57
CA ASP A 123 -3.38 -30.31 -18.49
C ASP A 123 -3.74 -31.53 -19.35
N LYS A 124 -4.83 -32.24 -19.02
CA LYS A 124 -5.37 -33.37 -19.78
C LYS A 124 -6.46 -32.96 -20.78
N GLY A 125 -6.88 -31.70 -20.76
CA GLY A 125 -7.95 -31.19 -21.60
C GLY A 125 -9.35 -31.38 -21.01
N GLU A 126 -9.47 -31.75 -19.74
CA GLU A 126 -10.75 -31.90 -19.04
C GLU A 126 -11.22 -30.57 -18.47
N VAL A 127 -12.54 -30.31 -18.55
CA VAL A 127 -13.15 -29.07 -18.07
C VAL A 127 -13.70 -29.28 -16.66
N HIS A 128 -13.29 -28.42 -15.74
CA HIS A 128 -13.67 -28.46 -14.33
C HIS A 128 -14.23 -27.12 -13.88
N LEU A 129 -15.08 -27.11 -12.85
CA LEU A 129 -15.46 -25.88 -12.15
C LEU A 129 -14.24 -25.29 -11.45
N ASN A 130 -14.07 -23.98 -11.51
CA ASN A 130 -12.97 -23.30 -10.87
C ASN A 130 -13.26 -23.08 -9.38
N PRO A 131 -12.53 -23.72 -8.46
CA PRO A 131 -12.78 -23.56 -7.03
C PRO A 131 -12.36 -22.19 -6.51
N PHE A 132 -11.72 -21.34 -7.32
CA PHE A 132 -11.40 -19.95 -7.01
C PHE A 132 -12.43 -18.95 -7.57
N PHE A 133 -13.44 -19.39 -8.33
CA PHE A 133 -14.46 -18.50 -8.88
C PHE A 133 -15.43 -18.00 -7.79
N SER A 134 -15.91 -18.91 -6.96
CA SER A 134 -16.74 -18.65 -5.78
C SER A 134 -16.49 -19.73 -4.72
N GLY A 135 -16.77 -19.41 -3.46
CA GLY A 135 -16.68 -20.37 -2.36
C GLY A 135 -18.05 -20.76 -1.82
N ALA A 136 -18.21 -22.03 -1.46
CA ALA A 136 -19.40 -22.51 -0.76
C ALA A 136 -19.37 -22.07 0.71
N ILE A 137 -20.54 -21.83 1.30
CA ILE A 137 -20.75 -21.55 2.72
C ILE A 137 -21.73 -22.60 3.24
N ASP A 138 -21.20 -23.69 3.80
CA ASP A 138 -22.00 -24.87 4.14
C ASP A 138 -23.08 -24.56 5.20
N GLU A 139 -22.76 -23.71 6.18
CA GLU A 139 -23.63 -23.38 7.31
C GLU A 139 -24.98 -22.79 6.89
N ILE A 140 -24.99 -21.99 5.82
CA ILE A 140 -26.19 -21.33 5.28
C ILE A 140 -26.59 -21.83 3.89
N SER A 141 -25.90 -22.83 3.36
CA SER A 141 -26.14 -23.39 2.02
C SER A 141 -26.16 -22.31 0.92
N ALA A 142 -25.20 -21.38 0.97
CA ALA A 142 -25.03 -20.30 0.01
C ALA A 142 -23.64 -20.35 -0.64
N ASN A 143 -23.45 -19.58 -1.71
CA ASN A 143 -22.12 -19.37 -2.32
C ASN A 143 -21.74 -17.91 -2.24
N THR A 144 -20.45 -17.63 -2.18
CA THR A 144 -19.95 -16.26 -2.25
C THR A 144 -20.17 -15.68 -3.65
N SER A 145 -20.44 -14.39 -3.70
CA SER A 145 -20.51 -13.61 -4.93
C SER A 145 -19.59 -12.39 -4.83
N ARG A 146 -19.20 -11.86 -5.99
CA ARG A 146 -18.35 -10.67 -6.09
C ARG A 146 -19.03 -9.67 -7.02
N ALA A 147 -19.05 -8.40 -6.61
CA ALA A 147 -19.52 -7.29 -7.42
C ALA A 147 -18.44 -6.20 -7.46
N PRO A 148 -17.36 -6.39 -8.25
CA PRO A 148 -16.23 -5.48 -8.23
C PRO A 148 -16.59 -4.05 -8.64
N SER A 149 -16.19 -3.07 -7.82
CA SER A 149 -16.39 -1.65 -8.10
C SER A 149 -15.48 -1.16 -9.25
N PRO A 150 -15.96 -0.28 -10.14
CA PRO A 150 -15.13 0.34 -11.18
C PRO A 150 -13.87 1.04 -10.65
N THR A 151 -13.91 1.59 -9.43
CA THR A 151 -12.79 2.27 -8.78
C THR A 151 -11.58 1.35 -8.60
N LEU A 152 -11.79 0.03 -8.48
CA LEU A 152 -10.71 -0.95 -8.36
C LEU A 152 -9.80 -1.00 -9.60
N PHE A 153 -10.32 -0.62 -10.76
CA PHE A 153 -9.61 -0.70 -12.04
C PHE A 153 -9.03 0.65 -12.49
N GLU A 154 -8.84 1.57 -11.54
CA GLU A 154 -8.27 2.89 -11.81
C GLU A 154 -6.92 2.80 -12.56
N GLN A 155 -6.72 3.75 -13.48
CA GLN A 155 -5.50 3.85 -14.26
C GLN A 155 -4.86 5.22 -13.96
N PRO A 156 -3.84 5.27 -13.08
CA PRO A 156 -3.24 6.53 -12.70
C PRO A 156 -2.47 7.16 -13.88
N GLU A 157 -2.40 8.49 -13.91
CA GLU A 157 -1.57 9.20 -14.87
C GLU A 157 -0.08 8.88 -14.68
N PHE A 158 0.72 9.08 -15.73
CA PHE A 158 2.15 8.80 -15.66
C PHE A 158 2.82 9.57 -14.51
N GLY A 159 3.55 8.85 -13.65
CA GLY A 159 4.24 9.41 -12.49
C GLY A 159 3.41 9.41 -11.21
N HIS A 160 2.15 8.97 -11.26
CA HIS A 160 1.28 8.79 -10.11
C HIS A 160 1.08 7.30 -9.81
N TYR A 161 0.85 7.00 -8.53
CA TYR A 161 0.48 5.66 -8.09
C TYR A 161 -1.05 5.56 -7.95
N THR A 162 -1.55 4.35 -7.73
CA THR A 162 -2.95 4.12 -7.35
C THR A 162 -3.22 4.71 -5.97
N HIS A 163 -4.49 5.01 -5.66
CA HIS A 163 -4.93 5.43 -4.33
C HIS A 163 -4.50 4.41 -3.26
N LEU A 164 -4.68 3.12 -3.56
CA LEU A 164 -4.28 2.02 -2.68
C LEU A 164 -2.77 1.99 -2.41
N ALA A 165 -1.95 2.26 -3.43
CA ALA A 165 -0.51 2.37 -3.24
C ALA A 165 -0.14 3.58 -2.39
N ASP A 166 -0.80 4.72 -2.56
CA ASP A 166 -0.56 5.92 -1.76
C ASP A 166 -0.92 5.73 -0.27
N GLU A 167 -2.03 5.07 0.02
CA GLU A 167 -2.41 4.65 1.38
C GLU A 167 -1.35 3.71 2.00
N ILE A 168 -0.86 2.72 1.24
CA ILE A 168 0.21 1.83 1.71
C ILE A 168 1.54 2.55 1.86
N PHE A 169 1.90 3.51 1.00
CA PHE A 169 3.09 4.33 1.21
C PHE A 169 3.00 5.11 2.52
N TYR A 170 1.81 5.61 2.87
CA TYR A 170 1.61 6.31 4.14
C TYR A 170 1.66 5.37 5.34
N ALA A 171 1.11 4.16 5.24
CA ALA A 171 1.29 3.14 6.27
C ALA A 171 2.78 2.83 6.49
N LEU A 172 3.52 2.55 5.40
CA LEU A 172 4.94 2.22 5.44
C LEU A 172 5.83 3.37 5.94
N GLU A 173 5.33 4.60 5.92
CA GLU A 173 6.00 5.77 6.50
C GLU A 173 6.15 5.66 8.02
N GLN A 174 5.19 5.02 8.68
CA GLN A 174 5.12 4.95 10.14
C GLN A 174 6.22 4.03 10.71
N GLU A 175 6.97 4.54 11.69
CA GLU A 175 8.03 3.77 12.36
C GLU A 175 7.52 3.00 13.57
N ASP A 176 6.47 3.48 14.24
CA ASP A 176 5.80 2.76 15.31
C ASP A 176 4.82 1.74 14.73
N PHE A 177 4.79 0.55 15.33
CA PHE A 177 4.01 -0.57 14.81
C PHE A 177 2.49 -0.28 14.84
N CYS A 178 1.98 0.35 15.89
CA CYS A 178 0.54 0.62 16.00
C CYS A 178 0.11 1.82 15.14
N ASP A 179 1.00 2.78 14.86
CA ASP A 179 0.72 3.82 13.86
C ASP A 179 0.66 3.22 12.45
N PHE A 180 1.58 2.29 12.14
CA PHE A 180 1.58 1.54 10.88
C PHE A 180 0.29 0.73 10.72
N GLU A 181 -0.08 -0.02 11.76
CA GLU A 181 -1.15 -1.01 11.71
C GLU A 181 -2.52 -0.39 11.38
N ILE A 182 -2.84 0.79 11.92
CA ILE A 182 -4.14 1.44 11.66
C ILE A 182 -4.27 1.86 10.19
N GLN A 183 -3.23 2.49 9.63
CA GLN A 183 -3.25 2.87 8.21
C GLN A 183 -3.28 1.62 7.32
N PHE A 184 -2.55 0.60 7.73
CA PHE A 184 -2.44 -0.67 7.02
C PHE A 184 -3.75 -1.46 6.99
N GLU A 185 -4.46 -1.58 8.11
CA GLU A 185 -5.76 -2.26 8.20
C GLU A 185 -6.83 -1.53 7.38
N ILE A 186 -6.88 -0.20 7.47
CA ILE A 186 -7.86 0.59 6.70
C ILE A 186 -7.58 0.53 5.18
N ALA A 187 -6.31 0.54 4.77
CA ALA A 187 -5.96 0.31 3.38
C ALA A 187 -6.40 -1.08 2.89
N HIS A 188 -6.22 -2.12 3.72
CA HIS A 188 -6.71 -3.47 3.46
C HIS A 188 -8.23 -3.54 3.22
N ASN A 189 -9.02 -2.82 4.03
CA ASN A 189 -10.48 -2.84 3.96
C ASN A 189 -11.05 -2.40 2.60
N HIS A 190 -10.28 -1.63 1.83
CA HIS A 190 -10.69 -1.23 0.49
C HIS A 190 -10.91 -2.44 -0.41
N ILE A 191 -10.04 -3.45 -0.39
CA ILE A 191 -10.20 -4.62 -1.28
C ILE A 191 -11.43 -5.43 -0.90
N HIS A 192 -11.70 -5.57 0.40
CA HIS A 192 -12.91 -6.20 0.90
C HIS A 192 -14.16 -5.55 0.31
N ALA A 193 -14.27 -4.22 0.43
CA ALA A 193 -15.40 -3.47 -0.09
C ALA A 193 -15.46 -3.42 -1.62
N LEU A 194 -14.31 -3.17 -2.27
CA LEU A 194 -14.22 -3.01 -3.72
C LEU A 194 -14.46 -4.30 -4.48
N VAL A 195 -14.08 -5.47 -3.94
CA VAL A 195 -14.37 -6.77 -4.57
C VAL A 195 -15.78 -7.26 -4.21
N GLY A 196 -16.22 -7.04 -2.96
CA GLY A 196 -17.50 -7.53 -2.48
C GLY A 196 -18.70 -6.79 -3.05
N GLY A 197 -18.60 -5.47 -3.17
CA GLY A 197 -19.67 -4.61 -3.68
C GLY A 197 -20.95 -4.72 -2.83
N THR A 198 -22.09 -4.74 -3.51
CA THR A 198 -23.44 -4.70 -2.92
C THR A 198 -23.95 -6.06 -2.43
N GLU A 199 -23.23 -7.14 -2.70
CA GLU A 199 -23.68 -8.51 -2.44
C GLU A 199 -23.50 -8.88 -0.96
N PRO A 200 -24.48 -9.53 -0.31
CA PRO A 200 -24.45 -9.81 1.12
C PRO A 200 -23.44 -10.91 1.50
N TYR A 201 -23.27 -11.93 0.65
CA TYR A 201 -22.35 -13.05 0.86
C TYR A 201 -21.07 -12.81 0.06
N SER A 202 -20.35 -11.75 0.38
CA SER A 202 -19.21 -11.31 -0.42
C SER A 202 -18.03 -10.89 0.45
N MET A 203 -16.95 -10.47 -0.21
CA MET A 203 -15.78 -9.87 0.43
C MET A 203 -16.12 -8.62 1.26
N SER A 204 -17.27 -7.98 1.07
CA SER A 204 -17.68 -6.79 1.83
C SER A 204 -18.33 -7.12 3.18
N SER A 205 -18.60 -8.41 3.47
CA SER A 205 -19.09 -8.87 4.77
C SER A 205 -17.96 -9.53 5.58
N LEU A 206 -17.76 -9.09 6.82
CA LEU A 206 -16.78 -9.71 7.71
C LEU A 206 -17.11 -11.18 7.99
N GLU A 207 -18.39 -11.56 8.04
CA GLU A 207 -18.81 -12.94 8.31
C GLU A 207 -18.50 -13.90 7.16
N TYR A 208 -18.56 -13.42 5.91
CA TYR A 208 -18.51 -14.28 4.74
C TYR A 208 -17.24 -14.11 3.89
N SER A 209 -16.47 -13.04 4.11
CA SER A 209 -15.34 -12.70 3.25
C SER A 209 -14.31 -13.83 3.13
N ALA A 210 -13.96 -14.49 4.23
CA ALA A 210 -12.97 -15.57 4.23
C ALA A 210 -13.41 -16.85 3.49
N PHE A 211 -14.71 -17.00 3.21
CA PHE A 211 -15.21 -18.11 2.39
C PHE A 211 -14.98 -17.88 0.90
N ASP A 212 -14.67 -16.66 0.48
CA ASP A 212 -14.27 -16.40 -0.89
C ASP A 212 -12.76 -16.66 -1.05
N PRO A 213 -12.32 -17.55 -1.97
CA PRO A 213 -10.90 -17.86 -2.15
C PRO A 213 -10.01 -16.65 -2.49
N ILE A 214 -10.55 -15.56 -3.04
CA ILE A 214 -9.78 -14.33 -3.29
C ILE A 214 -9.30 -13.68 -1.99
N PHE A 215 -9.98 -13.93 -0.87
CA PHE A 215 -9.56 -13.50 0.46
C PHE A 215 -8.12 -13.92 0.74
N MET A 216 -7.75 -15.15 0.40
CA MET A 216 -6.43 -15.68 0.72
C MET A 216 -5.34 -15.08 -0.17
N LEU A 217 -5.66 -14.75 -1.43
CA LEU A 217 -4.77 -14.01 -2.31
C LEU A 217 -4.55 -12.57 -1.82
N HIS A 218 -5.63 -11.94 -1.35
CA HIS A 218 -5.62 -10.62 -0.76
C HIS A 218 -4.78 -10.59 0.52
N HIS A 219 -5.07 -11.49 1.47
CA HIS A 219 -4.37 -11.58 2.75
C HIS A 219 -2.92 -12.06 2.62
N SER A 220 -2.59 -12.83 1.58
CA SER A 220 -1.19 -13.13 1.25
C SER A 220 -0.44 -11.87 0.81
N ASN A 221 -1.07 -10.93 0.10
CA ASN A 221 -0.44 -9.63 -0.23
C ASN A 221 -0.42 -8.67 0.97
N VAL A 222 -1.44 -8.70 1.83
CA VAL A 222 -1.47 -7.93 3.08
C VAL A 222 -0.30 -8.37 3.96
N ASP A 223 -0.16 -9.68 4.19
CA ASP A 223 0.99 -10.24 4.91
C ASP A 223 2.34 -9.90 4.25
N ARG A 224 2.39 -9.86 2.91
CA ARG A 224 3.56 -9.41 2.15
C ARG A 224 3.91 -7.96 2.44
N ILE A 225 2.93 -7.07 2.46
CA ILE A 225 3.12 -5.65 2.79
C ILE A 225 3.63 -5.50 4.22
N TRP A 226 3.14 -6.30 5.17
CA TRP A 226 3.71 -6.32 6.51
C TRP A 226 5.17 -6.81 6.51
N ALA A 227 5.51 -7.86 5.74
CA ALA A 227 6.89 -8.28 5.56
C ALA A 227 7.78 -7.19 4.92
N ILE A 228 7.24 -6.38 3.99
CA ILE A 228 7.89 -5.18 3.44
C ILE A 228 8.16 -4.15 4.54
N TRP A 229 7.18 -3.88 5.41
CA TRP A 229 7.37 -3.00 6.56
C TRP A 229 8.47 -3.52 7.49
N GLN A 230 8.49 -4.83 7.80
CA GLN A 230 9.54 -5.43 8.61
C GLN A 230 10.93 -5.27 7.97
N ALA A 231 11.05 -5.50 6.66
CA ALA A 231 12.30 -5.27 5.93
C ALA A 231 12.74 -3.80 5.94
N LEU A 232 11.78 -2.88 5.80
CA LEU A 232 12.00 -1.45 5.85
C LEU A 232 12.43 -0.98 7.24
N GLN A 233 11.82 -1.49 8.31
CA GLN A 233 12.24 -1.22 9.69
C GLN A 233 13.66 -1.72 9.95
N LYS A 234 14.00 -2.93 9.48
CA LYS A 234 15.37 -3.44 9.54
C LYS A 234 16.35 -2.53 8.80
N PHE A 235 15.98 -2.04 7.61
CA PHE A 235 16.79 -1.07 6.84
C PHE A 235 16.94 0.27 7.58
N ARG A 236 15.90 0.73 8.30
CA ARG A 236 15.91 1.93 9.16
C ARG A 236 16.69 1.74 10.47
N GLY A 237 17.14 0.53 10.80
CA GLY A 237 17.77 0.23 12.09
C GLY A 237 16.79 0.25 13.27
N LYS A 238 15.51 -0.05 13.02
CA LYS A 238 14.42 -0.06 14.00
C LYS A 238 13.97 -1.50 14.29
N SER A 239 13.13 -1.66 15.33
CA SER A 239 12.52 -2.96 15.62
C SER A 239 11.61 -3.39 14.46
N TYR A 240 11.83 -4.61 13.98
CA TYR A 240 11.07 -5.23 12.89
C TYR A 240 10.36 -6.53 13.30
N ASN A 241 10.83 -7.18 14.37
CA ASN A 241 10.31 -8.45 14.88
C ASN A 241 9.82 -8.35 16.33
N SER A 242 9.57 -7.13 16.80
CA SER A 242 8.93 -6.86 18.09
C SER A 242 8.25 -5.50 18.03
N ALA A 243 7.30 -5.26 18.93
CA ALA A 243 6.62 -3.98 19.05
C ALA A 243 6.52 -3.57 20.53
N ASN A 244 6.61 -2.26 20.77
CA ASN A 244 6.55 -1.66 22.10
C ASN A 244 5.15 -1.11 22.45
N CYS A 245 4.19 -1.22 21.54
CA CYS A 245 2.82 -0.81 21.72
C CYS A 245 1.90 -2.04 21.87
N ALA A 246 0.72 -1.86 22.47
CA ALA A 246 -0.27 -2.93 22.67
C ALA A 246 0.25 -4.24 23.29
N ILE A 247 1.29 -4.16 24.14
CA ILE A 247 2.02 -5.30 24.73
C ILE A 247 1.07 -6.31 25.41
N GLU A 248 0.00 -5.82 26.04
CA GLU A 248 -1.01 -6.67 26.68
C GLU A 248 -1.70 -7.61 25.69
N LYS A 249 -1.99 -7.14 24.47
CA LYS A 249 -2.60 -7.95 23.42
C LYS A 249 -1.56 -8.85 22.74
N LEU A 250 -0.34 -8.33 22.53
CA LEU A 250 0.73 -9.07 21.85
C LEU A 250 1.25 -10.30 22.62
N HIS A 251 1.00 -10.39 23.93
CA HIS A 251 1.31 -11.56 24.74
C HIS A 251 0.17 -12.57 24.89
N LYS A 252 -1.05 -12.24 24.40
CA LYS A 252 -2.20 -13.15 24.53
C LYS A 252 -2.27 -14.07 23.32
N PRO A 253 -2.33 -15.41 23.52
CA PRO A 253 -2.58 -16.34 22.43
C PRO A 253 -3.87 -16.00 21.69
N MET A 254 -3.82 -16.02 20.36
CA MET A 254 -4.94 -15.65 19.51
C MET A 254 -5.88 -16.83 19.30
N SER A 255 -7.16 -16.64 19.63
CA SER A 255 -8.24 -17.55 19.23
C SER A 255 -8.57 -17.38 17.74
N PRO A 256 -8.96 -18.44 17.03
CA PRO A 256 -9.09 -19.82 17.51
C PRO A 256 -7.79 -20.64 17.40
N PHE A 257 -6.68 -20.05 16.93
CA PHE A 257 -5.42 -20.78 16.68
C PHE A 257 -4.86 -21.49 17.92
N SER A 258 -4.98 -20.86 19.09
CA SER A 258 -4.52 -21.38 20.38
C SER A 258 -5.41 -22.47 20.99
N LEU A 259 -6.58 -22.74 20.41
CA LEU A 259 -7.51 -23.75 20.91
C LEU A 259 -7.02 -25.17 20.62
N GLY A 260 -7.77 -26.15 21.12
CA GLY A 260 -7.39 -27.57 21.03
C GLY A 260 -7.16 -28.05 19.58
N SER A 261 -6.43 -29.16 19.46
CA SER A 261 -6.12 -29.79 18.16
C SER A 261 -7.36 -30.33 17.44
N ASP A 262 -8.48 -30.47 18.15
CA ASP A 262 -9.80 -30.76 17.62
C ASP A 262 -10.40 -29.59 16.82
N ILE A 263 -9.94 -28.37 17.06
CA ILE A 263 -10.38 -27.16 16.33
C ILE A 263 -9.31 -26.74 15.31
N ASN A 264 -8.07 -26.60 15.77
CA ASN A 264 -6.94 -26.21 14.91
C ASN A 264 -5.90 -27.34 14.89
N PRO A 265 -5.94 -28.24 13.89
CA PRO A 265 -5.02 -29.37 13.81
C PRO A 265 -3.58 -28.93 13.51
N ASP A 266 -3.38 -27.72 13.00
CA ASP A 266 -2.08 -27.18 12.63
C ASP A 266 -1.21 -26.89 13.86
N ALA A 267 -0.14 -27.68 14.04
CA ALA A 267 0.73 -27.55 15.20
C ALA A 267 1.51 -26.23 15.18
N MET A 268 1.93 -25.78 14.00
CA MET A 268 2.75 -24.58 13.84
C MET A 268 1.98 -23.33 14.28
N THR A 269 0.73 -23.15 13.84
CA THR A 269 -0.06 -21.97 14.24
C THR A 269 -0.59 -22.05 15.67
N ARG A 270 -0.76 -23.27 16.21
CA ARG A 270 -1.15 -23.47 17.61
C ARG A 270 -0.01 -23.14 18.58
N GLU A 271 1.19 -23.63 18.29
CA GLU A 271 2.41 -23.37 19.07
C GLU A 271 2.83 -21.89 19.01
N HIS A 272 2.65 -21.25 17.85
CA HIS A 272 2.98 -19.84 17.62
C HIS A 272 1.75 -18.93 17.61
N SER A 273 0.75 -19.26 18.43
CA SER A 273 -0.50 -18.49 18.53
C SER A 273 -0.34 -17.15 19.27
N VAL A 274 0.78 -16.92 19.96
CA VAL A 274 1.12 -15.64 20.58
C VAL A 274 1.68 -14.68 19.53
N PRO A 275 1.14 -13.45 19.39
CA PRO A 275 1.59 -12.50 18.38
C PRO A 275 3.12 -12.27 18.33
N PHE A 276 3.80 -12.26 19.47
CA PHE A 276 5.27 -12.12 19.49
C PHE A 276 6.03 -13.20 18.69
N ASP A 277 5.50 -14.43 18.64
CA ASP A 277 6.13 -15.54 17.92
C ASP A 277 5.88 -15.47 16.39
N VAL A 278 4.87 -14.70 15.99
CA VAL A 278 4.37 -14.57 14.61
C VAL A 278 5.19 -13.54 13.80
N PHE A 279 5.95 -12.67 14.47
CA PHE A 279 6.78 -11.66 13.82
C PHE A 279 7.84 -12.26 12.89
N ASP A 280 8.58 -13.27 13.35
CA ASP A 280 9.69 -13.86 12.58
C ASP A 280 9.18 -14.96 11.64
N TYR A 281 8.44 -14.55 10.60
CA TYR A 281 7.78 -15.48 9.69
C TYR A 281 8.74 -16.42 8.94
N LYS A 282 9.97 -15.97 8.68
CA LYS A 282 10.97 -16.78 7.97
C LYS A 282 11.44 -17.95 8.82
N LYS A 283 11.75 -17.68 10.10
CA LYS A 283 12.24 -18.70 11.03
C LYS A 283 11.11 -19.59 11.54
N THR A 284 9.95 -19.00 11.82
CA THR A 284 8.82 -19.69 12.46
C THR A 284 7.98 -20.47 11.45
N PHE A 285 7.71 -19.89 10.27
CA PHE A 285 6.75 -20.45 9.30
C PHE A 285 7.39 -20.94 8.00
N HIS A 286 8.70 -20.76 7.83
CA HIS A 286 9.47 -21.30 6.71
C HIS A 286 8.94 -20.90 5.32
N TYR A 287 8.44 -19.67 5.17
CA TYR A 287 8.07 -19.12 3.87
C TYR A 287 8.82 -17.82 3.57
N GLU A 288 8.97 -17.57 2.27
CA GLU A 288 9.44 -16.30 1.72
C GLU A 288 8.54 -15.82 0.59
N TYR A 289 8.66 -14.53 0.28
CA TYR A 289 8.05 -13.94 -0.91
C TYR A 289 9.10 -13.87 -2.01
N ASP A 290 8.67 -14.10 -3.25
CA ASP A 290 9.48 -13.89 -4.45
C ASP A 290 10.14 -12.50 -4.50
N THR A 291 9.41 -11.47 -4.08
CA THR A 291 9.89 -10.10 -4.00
C THR A 291 9.20 -9.30 -2.91
N LEU A 292 9.97 -8.43 -2.26
CA LEU A 292 9.49 -7.40 -1.33
C LEU A 292 9.48 -6.00 -1.98
N GLU A 293 9.47 -5.95 -3.32
CA GLU A 293 9.33 -4.69 -4.05
C GLU A 293 7.89 -4.19 -4.07
N LEU A 294 7.67 -2.92 -3.79
CA LEU A 294 6.34 -2.30 -3.88
C LEU A 294 6.30 -1.36 -5.08
N ASN A 295 5.39 -1.61 -6.04
CA ASN A 295 5.27 -0.81 -7.27
C ASN A 295 6.62 -0.58 -8.00
N GLY A 296 7.47 -1.62 -8.06
CA GLY A 296 8.80 -1.57 -8.69
C GLY A 296 9.88 -0.88 -7.87
N LEU A 297 9.60 -0.50 -6.62
CA LEU A 297 10.58 0.06 -5.69
C LEU A 297 11.14 -1.03 -4.77
N SER A 298 12.45 -1.24 -4.82
CA SER A 298 13.18 -2.01 -3.79
C SER A 298 13.12 -1.30 -2.43
N ILE A 299 13.40 -2.03 -1.33
CA ILE A 299 13.38 -1.46 0.03
C ILE A 299 14.20 -0.15 0.17
N PRO A 300 15.44 -0.03 -0.36
CA PRO A 300 16.16 1.24 -0.32
C PRO A 300 15.50 2.36 -1.14
N GLN A 301 14.93 2.04 -2.30
CA GLN A 301 14.23 3.02 -3.13
C GLN A 301 12.91 3.47 -2.47
N LEU A 302 12.16 2.54 -1.89
CA LEU A 302 10.97 2.77 -1.09
C LEU A 302 11.26 3.70 0.09
N SER A 303 12.35 3.45 0.83
CA SER A 303 12.78 4.36 1.91
C SER A 303 13.09 5.77 1.41
N ARG A 304 13.71 5.91 0.23
CA ARG A 304 13.98 7.22 -0.38
C ARG A 304 12.70 7.93 -0.81
N GLU A 305 11.77 7.20 -1.41
CA GLU A 305 10.48 7.74 -1.87
C GLU A 305 9.63 8.21 -0.67
N ILE A 306 9.57 7.42 0.40
CA ILE A 306 8.91 7.81 1.65
C ILE A 306 9.55 9.09 2.22
N ASN A 307 10.89 9.15 2.29
CA ASN A 307 11.58 10.35 2.78
C ASN A 307 11.34 11.58 1.88
N ARG A 308 11.20 11.39 0.56
CA ARG A 308 10.82 12.45 -0.38
C ARG A 308 9.42 12.99 -0.09
N ARG A 309 8.47 12.11 0.25
CA ARG A 309 7.11 12.49 0.67
C ARG A 309 7.12 13.24 2.01
N LYS A 310 7.82 12.68 3.00
CA LYS A 310 8.01 13.31 4.33
C LYS A 310 8.72 14.66 4.29
N ALA A 311 9.52 14.94 3.27
CA ALA A 311 10.20 16.22 3.09
C ALA A 311 9.24 17.37 2.72
N LYS A 312 8.01 17.04 2.28
CA LYS A 312 6.97 18.02 1.95
C LYS A 312 6.15 18.38 3.20
N ASN A 313 5.67 19.62 3.23
CA ASN A 313 4.63 20.01 4.16
C ASN A 313 3.33 19.31 3.76
N ARG A 314 2.61 18.74 4.73
CA ARG A 314 1.36 18.02 4.47
C ARG A 314 0.30 18.35 5.51
N VAL A 315 -0.95 18.25 5.10
CA VAL A 315 -2.14 18.40 5.94
C VAL A 315 -2.90 17.09 5.92
N PHE A 316 -3.24 16.59 7.10
CA PHE A 316 -3.96 15.33 7.28
C PHE A 316 -5.28 15.56 7.99
N ILE A 317 -6.34 14.88 7.56
CA ILE A 317 -7.54 14.69 8.39
C ILE A 317 -7.35 13.39 9.16
N THR A 318 -7.75 13.40 10.43
CA THR A 318 -7.71 12.23 11.28
C THR A 318 -9.11 11.76 11.64
N PHE A 319 -9.33 10.44 11.68
CA PHE A 319 -10.59 9.83 12.07
C PHE A 319 -10.36 8.87 13.25
N THR A 320 -11.12 9.06 14.33
CA THR A 320 -11.20 8.04 15.40
C THR A 320 -12.27 7.03 15.03
N LEU A 321 -11.89 5.76 14.86
CA LEU A 321 -12.80 4.70 14.39
C LEU A 321 -13.06 3.66 15.49
N GLU A 322 -14.25 3.11 15.46
CA GLU A 322 -14.72 2.03 16.33
C GLU A 322 -15.63 1.08 15.55
N GLY A 323 -15.85 -0.12 16.10
CA GLY A 323 -16.73 -1.13 15.50
C GLY A 323 -18.18 -0.69 15.46
N LEU A 324 -18.78 -0.70 14.27
CA LEU A 324 -20.14 -0.22 14.00
C LEU A 324 -21.10 -1.34 13.59
N LYS A 325 -20.66 -2.59 13.66
CA LYS A 325 -21.42 -3.81 13.33
C LYS A 325 -21.93 -3.89 11.90
N LYS A 326 -21.41 -3.05 11.02
CA LYS A 326 -21.79 -2.95 9.61
C LYS A 326 -20.57 -2.52 8.81
N SER A 327 -20.48 -3.03 7.59
CA SER A 327 -19.56 -2.49 6.61
C SER A 327 -20.06 -1.15 6.09
N LEU A 328 -19.19 -0.15 6.12
CA LEU A 328 -19.51 1.23 5.81
C LEU A 328 -18.48 1.85 4.88
N LEU A 329 -18.96 2.66 3.95
CA LEU A 329 -18.17 3.58 3.16
C LEU A 329 -18.29 4.97 3.77
N VAL A 330 -17.16 5.57 4.11
CA VAL A 330 -17.07 6.94 4.59
C VAL A 330 -16.44 7.79 3.50
N GLN A 331 -17.21 8.71 2.92
CA GLN A 331 -16.70 9.72 1.98
C GLN A 331 -16.60 11.06 2.70
N TYR A 332 -15.47 11.74 2.59
CA TYR A 332 -15.25 13.00 3.28
C TYR A 332 -14.81 14.11 2.33
N TYR A 333 -15.17 15.33 2.71
CA TYR A 333 -15.11 16.53 1.88
C TYR A 333 -14.53 17.68 2.70
N ILE A 334 -13.75 18.54 2.03
CA ILE A 334 -13.36 19.83 2.56
C ILE A 334 -14.31 20.87 2.01
N LYS A 335 -14.93 21.65 2.90
CA LYS A 335 -15.82 22.76 2.57
C LYS A 335 -15.23 24.07 3.07
N GLU A 336 -15.12 25.05 2.20
CA GLU A 336 -14.65 26.39 2.55
C GLU A 336 -15.69 27.13 3.40
N ASP A 337 -15.25 27.89 4.41
CA ASP A 337 -16.14 28.66 5.28
C ASP A 337 -16.76 29.84 4.51
N GLY A 338 -18.09 29.97 4.59
CA GLY A 338 -18.82 31.06 3.92
C GLY A 338 -19.12 30.83 2.43
N THR A 339 -18.75 29.68 1.86
CA THR A 339 -19.16 29.27 0.51
C THR A 339 -19.81 27.88 0.54
N ASP A 340 -20.57 27.54 -0.52
CA ASP A 340 -21.05 26.18 -0.76
C ASP A 340 -20.02 25.34 -1.54
N HIS A 341 -18.81 25.87 -1.75
CA HIS A 341 -17.75 25.17 -2.45
C HIS A 341 -17.18 24.07 -1.55
N LYS A 342 -17.36 22.82 -1.97
CA LYS A 342 -16.76 21.65 -1.34
C LYS A 342 -16.11 20.74 -2.36
N MET A 343 -15.03 20.09 -1.95
CA MET A 343 -14.28 19.13 -2.76
C MET A 343 -14.14 17.82 -2.01
N LYS A 344 -14.30 16.69 -2.72
CA LYS A 344 -14.10 15.37 -2.13
C LYS A 344 -12.61 15.21 -1.83
N ALA A 345 -12.29 14.94 -0.57
CA ALA A 345 -10.92 14.79 -0.11
C ALA A 345 -10.46 13.33 -0.08
N GLY A 346 -11.40 12.39 -0.07
CA GLY A 346 -11.13 10.97 -0.21
C GLY A 346 -12.29 10.13 0.30
N GLU A 347 -12.05 8.83 0.39
CA GLU A 347 -12.96 7.87 0.99
C GLU A 347 -12.17 6.73 1.63
N PHE A 348 -12.79 6.07 2.61
CA PHE A 348 -12.24 4.85 3.19
C PHE A 348 -13.37 3.92 3.62
N TYR A 349 -13.02 2.65 3.83
CA TYR A 349 -13.97 1.60 4.19
C TYR A 349 -13.69 1.08 5.60
N ILE A 350 -14.76 0.94 6.36
CA ILE A 350 -14.76 0.21 7.63
C ILE A 350 -15.44 -1.12 7.36
N LEU A 351 -14.70 -2.22 7.51
CA LEU A 351 -15.26 -3.56 7.38
C LEU A 351 -15.91 -3.96 8.69
N GLY A 352 -17.13 -4.49 8.65
CA GLY A 352 -17.82 -4.94 9.85
C GLY A 352 -19.01 -5.85 9.59
N SER A 353 -19.49 -6.51 10.63
CA SER A 353 -20.70 -7.35 10.59
C SER A 353 -21.40 -7.39 11.94
N GLU A 354 -22.63 -7.92 11.98
CA GLU A 354 -23.44 -7.94 13.20
C GLU A 354 -22.75 -8.68 14.35
N ASN A 355 -22.01 -9.74 14.01
CA ASN A 355 -21.31 -10.60 14.95
C ASN A 355 -19.84 -10.20 15.17
N GLU A 356 -19.39 -9.04 14.71
CA GLU A 356 -17.99 -8.63 14.88
C GLU A 356 -17.57 -8.52 16.36
N MET A 357 -16.28 -8.72 16.61
CA MET A 357 -15.69 -8.45 17.91
C MET A 357 -15.77 -6.94 18.21
N PRO A 358 -16.12 -6.51 19.43
CA PRO A 358 -16.04 -5.10 19.79
C PRO A 358 -14.61 -4.57 19.71
N TRP A 359 -14.40 -3.51 18.94
CA TRP A 359 -13.10 -2.89 18.76
C TRP A 359 -13.19 -1.37 18.68
N LYS A 360 -12.07 -0.71 18.98
CA LYS A 360 -11.86 0.72 18.86
C LYS A 360 -10.38 0.98 18.75
N PHE A 361 -9.96 1.75 17.75
CA PHE A 361 -8.57 2.15 17.67
C PHE A 361 -8.24 3.13 18.79
N ASP A 362 -7.07 2.95 19.40
CA ASP A 362 -6.51 3.86 20.40
C ASP A 362 -5.85 5.10 19.77
N ARG A 363 -5.62 5.06 18.45
CA ARG A 363 -5.07 6.17 17.67
C ARG A 363 -5.95 6.45 16.45
N ALA A 364 -5.74 7.60 15.82
CA ALA A 364 -6.56 8.01 14.69
C ALA A 364 -5.97 7.51 13.35
N TYR A 365 -6.85 7.03 12.48
CA TYR A 365 -6.55 6.89 11.06
C TYR A 365 -6.26 8.27 10.47
N LYS A 366 -5.28 8.42 9.57
CA LYS A 366 -4.90 9.72 9.01
C LYS A 366 -4.90 9.62 7.49
N SER A 367 -5.57 10.54 6.81
CA SER A 367 -5.54 10.62 5.36
C SER A 367 -5.04 11.99 4.89
N ASP A 368 -4.17 11.97 3.88
CA ASP A 368 -3.49 13.16 3.33
C ASP A 368 -4.44 13.96 2.43
N ILE A 369 -4.76 15.19 2.86
CA ILE A 369 -5.64 16.11 2.13
C ILE A 369 -4.89 17.27 1.48
N THR A 370 -3.54 17.23 1.48
CA THR A 370 -2.70 18.32 1.00
C THR A 370 -3.04 18.72 -0.44
N HIS A 371 -3.30 17.73 -1.30
CA HIS A 371 -3.64 17.96 -2.71
C HIS A 371 -4.95 18.73 -2.87
N VAL A 372 -6.00 18.39 -2.10
CA VAL A 372 -7.29 19.10 -2.09
C VAL A 372 -7.14 20.51 -1.55
N MET A 373 -6.35 20.69 -0.48
CA MET A 373 -6.08 22.01 0.08
C MET A 373 -5.38 22.92 -0.95
N ASP A 374 -4.38 22.39 -1.66
CA ASP A 374 -3.66 23.11 -2.71
C ASP A 374 -4.57 23.44 -3.91
N GLU A 375 -5.43 22.51 -4.33
CA GLU A 375 -6.36 22.71 -5.46
C GLU A 375 -7.44 23.76 -5.13
N MET A 376 -7.99 23.71 -3.91
CA MET A 376 -8.91 24.72 -3.39
C MET A 376 -8.21 26.04 -3.05
N LYS A 377 -6.87 26.09 -3.09
CA LYS A 377 -6.03 27.22 -2.68
C LYS A 377 -6.27 27.65 -1.24
N LEU A 378 -6.62 26.70 -0.38
CA LEU A 378 -6.83 26.91 1.04
C LEU A 378 -5.52 26.73 1.79
N HIS A 379 -5.15 27.71 2.60
CA HIS A 379 -4.07 27.57 3.56
C HIS A 379 -4.57 26.79 4.79
N TYR A 380 -3.68 26.05 5.45
CA TYR A 380 -4.06 25.23 6.62
C TYR A 380 -4.60 26.05 7.81
N THR A 381 -4.39 27.37 7.83
CA THR A 381 -4.93 28.32 8.83
C THR A 381 -6.26 28.95 8.42
N ASP A 382 -6.67 28.78 7.17
CA ASP A 382 -7.95 29.31 6.70
C ASP A 382 -9.10 28.55 7.38
N LYS A 383 -10.28 29.15 7.38
CA LYS A 383 -11.46 28.50 7.94
C LYS A 383 -12.06 27.58 6.90
N TYR A 384 -12.11 26.29 7.22
CA TYR A 384 -12.78 25.25 6.45
C TYR A 384 -13.34 24.21 7.40
N HIS A 385 -14.34 23.48 6.93
CA HIS A 385 -15.03 22.43 7.69
C HIS A 385 -14.84 21.09 6.99
N VAL A 386 -14.70 20.03 7.79
CA VAL A 386 -14.71 18.66 7.30
C VAL A 386 -16.14 18.15 7.35
N GLU A 387 -16.73 17.87 6.19
CA GLU A 387 -18.01 17.19 6.06
C GLU A 387 -17.77 15.74 5.64
N TYR A 388 -18.63 14.81 6.07
CA TYR A 388 -18.57 13.43 5.61
C TYR A 388 -19.97 12.84 5.48
N THR A 389 -20.08 11.86 4.60
CA THR A 389 -21.27 11.05 4.38
C THR A 389 -20.92 9.59 4.62
N VAL A 390 -21.77 8.88 5.35
CA VAL A 390 -21.59 7.45 5.65
C VAL A 390 -22.69 6.68 4.96
N THR A 391 -22.32 5.70 4.13
CA THR A 391 -23.27 4.82 3.46
C THR A 391 -22.96 3.36 3.78
N ASP A 392 -23.97 2.52 3.82
CA ASP A 392 -23.75 1.08 3.80
C ASP A 392 -23.34 0.60 2.39
N MET A 393 -23.02 -0.70 2.28
CA MET A 393 -22.58 -1.30 1.01
C MET A 393 -23.68 -1.35 -0.06
N THR A 394 -24.96 -1.14 0.29
CA THR A 394 -26.08 -1.02 -0.67
C THR A 394 -26.22 0.41 -1.22
N GLY A 395 -25.50 1.37 -0.62
CA GLY A 395 -25.56 2.79 -0.94
C GLY A 395 -26.58 3.58 -0.11
N ALA A 396 -27.21 2.96 0.90
CA ALA A 396 -28.13 3.66 1.79
C ALA A 396 -27.35 4.48 2.83
N GLU A 397 -27.77 5.73 3.03
CA GLU A 397 -27.13 6.63 4.00
C GLU A 397 -27.42 6.21 5.44
N VAL A 398 -26.39 6.27 6.29
CA VAL A 398 -26.44 5.90 7.71
C VAL A 398 -26.24 7.16 8.57
N ALA A 399 -27.34 7.74 9.05
CA ALA A 399 -27.33 9.05 9.71
C ALA A 399 -26.80 9.07 11.17
N ASP A 400 -26.77 7.92 11.85
CA ASP A 400 -26.48 7.86 13.29
C ASP A 400 -24.99 7.66 13.62
N VAL A 401 -24.09 7.71 12.62
CA VAL A 401 -22.65 7.53 12.82
C VAL A 401 -21.96 8.88 12.98
N LYS A 402 -21.37 9.12 14.14
CA LYS A 402 -20.57 10.32 14.42
C LYS A 402 -19.09 9.97 14.55
N LEU A 403 -18.33 10.32 13.54
CA LEU A 403 -16.87 10.22 13.55
C LEU A 403 -16.26 11.49 14.15
N SER A 404 -15.31 11.30 15.07
CA SER A 404 -14.50 12.40 15.57
C SER A 404 -13.38 12.69 14.58
N THR A 405 -13.40 13.90 14.01
CA THR A 405 -12.40 14.37 13.05
C THR A 405 -11.52 15.44 13.65
N SER A 406 -10.27 15.50 13.20
CA SER A 406 -9.33 16.58 13.51
C SER A 406 -8.40 16.79 12.33
N VAL A 407 -7.78 17.96 12.24
CA VAL A 407 -6.83 18.27 11.16
C VAL A 407 -5.44 18.50 11.75
N ILE A 408 -4.45 17.81 11.20
CA ILE A 408 -3.06 17.87 11.62
C ILE A 408 -2.22 18.42 10.48
N TYR A 409 -1.40 19.41 10.78
CA TYR A 409 -0.36 19.88 9.86
C TYR A 409 0.97 19.25 10.24
N GLU A 410 1.60 18.55 9.29
CA GLU A 410 2.91 17.94 9.46
C GLU A 410 3.96 18.72 8.64
N PRO A 411 4.90 19.41 9.31
CA PRO A 411 6.00 20.09 8.63
C PRO A 411 6.95 19.10 7.95
N GLY A 412 7.41 19.46 6.75
CA GLY A 412 8.33 18.65 5.96
C GLY A 412 9.70 18.45 6.63
N LEU A 413 10.25 17.24 6.52
CA LEU A 413 11.64 16.93 6.88
C LEU A 413 12.60 17.83 6.08
N GLY A 414 13.51 18.52 6.77
CA GLY A 414 14.48 19.44 6.18
C GLY A 414 14.12 20.93 6.31
N LYS A 415 12.89 21.26 6.71
CA LYS A 415 12.61 22.59 7.26
C LYS A 415 13.07 22.61 8.72
N TYR A 416 14.20 23.27 8.96
CA TYR A 416 14.71 23.50 10.30
C TYR A 416 13.64 24.16 11.18
N GLY A 417 13.29 23.49 12.27
CA GLY A 417 12.28 23.90 13.24
C GLY A 417 12.49 23.14 14.55
N GLU A 418 11.73 23.47 15.58
CA GLU A 418 11.86 22.85 16.91
C GLU A 418 11.71 21.31 16.83
N GLY A 419 12.72 20.58 17.32
CA GLY A 419 12.62 19.14 17.58
C GLY A 419 13.18 18.17 16.54
N ARG A 420 13.94 18.60 15.51
CA ARG A 420 14.59 17.67 14.55
C ARG A 420 16.06 18.04 14.31
N ASP A 421 16.93 17.01 14.29
CA ASP A 421 18.31 17.13 13.85
C ASP A 421 18.39 17.46 12.36
N TRP A 422 19.52 18.04 11.92
CA TRP A 422 19.71 18.33 10.52
C TRP A 422 19.78 17.03 9.70
N ILE A 423 18.86 16.91 8.74
CA ILE A 423 18.84 15.82 7.76
C ILE A 423 18.78 16.47 6.39
N GLU A 424 19.72 16.14 5.51
CA GLU A 424 19.68 16.57 4.12
C GLU A 424 18.41 16.00 3.47
N PRO A 425 17.45 16.84 3.02
CA PRO A 425 16.18 16.35 2.53
C PRO A 425 16.38 15.55 1.24
N VAL A 426 15.78 14.36 1.19
CA VAL A 426 15.73 13.59 -0.06
C VAL A 426 14.82 14.33 -1.04
N THR A 427 15.39 14.85 -2.11
CA THR A 427 14.66 15.58 -3.15
C THR A 427 14.44 14.72 -4.40
N SER A 428 13.61 15.20 -5.33
CA SER A 428 13.45 14.63 -6.67
C SER A 428 14.66 14.90 -7.59
N ALA A 429 15.81 15.28 -7.05
CA ALA A 429 17.01 15.54 -7.83
C ALA A 429 17.45 14.26 -8.56
N SER A 430 17.29 14.25 -9.88
CA SER A 430 17.70 13.15 -10.76
C SER A 430 19.15 13.30 -11.25
N ARG A 431 19.80 14.43 -10.95
CA ARG A 431 21.05 14.85 -11.58
C ARG A 431 22.02 15.43 -10.57
N ILE A 432 23.29 15.07 -10.70
CA ILE A 432 24.37 15.56 -9.84
C ILE A 432 25.30 16.43 -10.67
N ARG A 433 25.46 17.69 -10.27
CA ARG A 433 26.52 18.58 -10.78
C ARG A 433 27.79 18.33 -9.98
N LYS A 434 28.90 18.06 -10.68
CA LYS A 434 30.20 17.81 -10.07
C LYS A 434 31.15 18.99 -10.33
N ASN A 435 32.21 19.08 -9.52
CA ASN A 435 33.30 19.99 -9.81
C ASN A 435 33.98 19.57 -11.11
N LEU A 436 34.36 20.54 -11.95
CA LEU A 436 35.06 20.29 -13.21
C LEU A 436 36.37 19.49 -13.01
N LYS A 437 37.04 19.64 -11.86
CA LYS A 437 38.28 18.92 -11.51
C LYS A 437 38.05 17.43 -11.23
N ASP A 438 36.83 17.04 -10.87
CA ASP A 438 36.49 15.66 -10.49
C ASP A 438 35.96 14.84 -11.68
N LEU A 439 35.89 15.43 -12.88
CA LEU A 439 35.40 14.75 -14.06
C LEU A 439 36.44 13.79 -14.63
N SER A 440 35.99 12.59 -14.96
CA SER A 440 36.77 11.62 -15.72
C SER A 440 36.95 12.04 -17.20
N GLY A 441 37.93 11.46 -17.88
CA GLY A 441 38.16 11.71 -19.30
C GLY A 441 36.92 11.42 -20.16
N GLY A 442 36.20 10.34 -19.87
CA GLY A 442 34.97 9.98 -20.57
C GLY A 442 33.82 10.96 -20.33
N GLU A 443 33.65 11.47 -19.09
CA GLU A 443 32.66 12.51 -18.80
C GLU A 443 32.97 13.81 -19.57
N ILE A 444 34.25 14.20 -19.63
CA ILE A 444 34.68 15.38 -20.39
C ILE A 444 34.39 15.21 -21.89
N GLU A 445 34.68 14.04 -22.46
CA GLU A 445 34.41 13.76 -23.87
C GLU A 445 32.91 13.73 -24.18
N SER A 446 32.11 13.12 -23.30
CA SER A 446 30.65 13.13 -23.39
C SER A 446 30.12 14.57 -23.44
N LEU A 447 30.52 15.41 -22.49
CA LEU A 447 30.11 16.82 -22.41
C LEU A 447 30.53 17.61 -23.65
N ARG A 448 31.78 17.44 -24.13
CA ARG A 448 32.27 18.11 -25.35
C ARG A 448 31.45 17.72 -26.57
N ASN A 449 31.15 16.44 -26.72
CA ASN A 449 30.41 15.93 -27.87
C ASN A 449 28.96 16.42 -27.88
N THR A 450 28.27 16.38 -26.74
CA THR A 450 26.87 16.84 -26.64
C THR A 450 26.76 18.35 -26.79
N PHE A 451 27.69 19.11 -26.22
CA PHE A 451 27.73 20.56 -26.40
C PHE A 451 28.04 20.96 -27.85
N LYS A 452 28.93 20.20 -28.52
CA LYS A 452 29.19 20.38 -29.95
C LYS A 452 27.94 20.14 -30.78
N GLN A 453 27.17 19.08 -30.49
CA GLN A 453 25.88 18.83 -31.15
C GLN A 453 24.89 19.99 -30.94
N MET A 454 24.77 20.49 -29.71
CA MET A 454 23.92 21.63 -29.35
C MET A 454 24.36 22.98 -29.96
N THR A 455 25.63 23.06 -30.38
CA THR A 455 26.13 24.22 -31.11
C THR A 455 25.84 24.07 -32.61
N ASN A 456 25.99 22.85 -33.15
CA ASN A 456 25.74 22.57 -34.56
C ASN A 456 24.26 22.72 -34.96
N ASP A 457 23.33 22.40 -34.06
CA ASP A 457 21.89 22.58 -34.27
C ASP A 457 21.39 24.00 -33.91
N VAL A 458 22.32 24.94 -33.71
CA VAL A 458 22.12 26.34 -33.31
C VAL A 458 21.34 26.55 -32.01
N ARG A 459 21.03 25.48 -31.25
CA ARG A 459 20.21 25.57 -30.05
C ARG A 459 20.88 26.38 -28.96
N TYR A 460 22.19 26.21 -28.78
CA TYR A 460 22.93 27.01 -27.79
C TYR A 460 22.85 28.50 -28.10
N GLN A 461 22.91 28.89 -29.37
CA GLN A 461 22.82 30.30 -29.77
C GLN A 461 21.43 30.89 -29.45
N GLN A 462 20.36 30.11 -29.65
CA GLN A 462 19.01 30.52 -29.28
C GLN A 462 18.86 30.70 -27.76
N ILE A 463 19.44 29.80 -26.96
CA ILE A 463 19.43 29.91 -25.49
C ILE A 463 20.28 31.11 -25.05
N ALA A 464 21.47 31.29 -25.64
CA ALA A 464 22.34 32.42 -25.34
C ALA A 464 21.66 33.77 -25.61
N ALA A 465 20.76 33.84 -26.60
CA ALA A 465 19.96 35.02 -26.89
C ALA A 465 18.96 35.38 -25.76
N PHE A 466 18.63 34.47 -24.85
CA PHE A 466 17.81 34.79 -23.67
C PHE A 466 18.58 35.70 -22.69
N HIS A 467 19.90 35.52 -22.60
CA HIS A 467 20.76 36.34 -21.75
C HIS A 467 21.32 37.56 -22.51
N GLY A 468 21.88 37.33 -23.69
CA GLY A 468 22.60 38.32 -24.49
C GLY A 468 21.74 39.04 -25.52
N LEU A 469 22.40 39.51 -26.59
CA LEU A 469 21.73 40.02 -27.77
C LEU A 469 21.30 38.87 -28.69
N PRO A 470 20.19 39.02 -29.45
CA PRO A 470 19.34 40.21 -29.57
C PRO A 470 18.44 40.48 -28.35
N ALA A 471 18.17 41.77 -28.10
CA ALA A 471 17.22 42.20 -27.07
C ALA A 471 15.79 41.74 -27.40
N GLN A 472 15.10 41.12 -26.45
CA GLN A 472 13.79 40.48 -26.65
C GLN A 472 12.71 40.95 -25.68
N CYS A 473 13.06 41.72 -24.65
CA CYS A 473 12.14 42.11 -23.59
C CYS A 473 11.77 43.60 -23.68
N PRO A 474 10.60 43.94 -24.26
CA PRO A 474 10.14 45.32 -24.35
C PRO A 474 9.73 45.89 -22.98
N ASN A 475 9.82 47.20 -22.83
CA ASN A 475 9.10 47.91 -21.76
C ASN A 475 7.58 47.86 -21.97
N LYS A 476 6.83 48.24 -20.93
CA LYS A 476 5.35 48.23 -20.93
C LYS A 476 4.71 48.98 -22.09
N ASP A 477 5.36 50.05 -22.56
CA ASP A 477 4.94 50.92 -23.67
C ASP A 477 5.55 50.52 -25.02
N GLY A 478 6.41 49.49 -25.07
CA GLY A 478 7.00 48.95 -26.30
C GLY A 478 8.02 49.85 -27.01
N THR A 479 8.35 51.01 -26.44
CA THR A 479 9.25 52.01 -27.03
C THR A 479 10.74 51.63 -26.96
N LYS A 480 11.11 50.72 -26.06
CA LYS A 480 12.48 50.23 -25.87
C LYS A 480 12.49 48.74 -25.61
N VAL A 481 13.40 48.04 -26.25
CA VAL A 481 13.64 46.60 -26.04
C VAL A 481 14.96 46.42 -25.31
N TYR A 482 14.91 45.70 -24.20
CA TYR A 482 16.05 45.38 -23.34
C TYR A 482 16.43 43.90 -23.47
N THR A 483 17.64 43.58 -23.04
CA THR A 483 18.06 42.19 -22.80
C THR A 483 17.20 41.59 -21.68
N CYS A 484 16.82 40.31 -21.81
CA CYS A 484 15.87 39.68 -20.88
C CYS A 484 16.50 39.20 -19.56
N CYS A 485 17.83 39.12 -19.48
CA CYS A 485 18.50 38.77 -18.23
C CYS A 485 18.25 39.80 -17.14
N ILE A 486 17.94 39.32 -15.94
CA ILE A 486 17.73 40.18 -14.78
C ILE A 486 19.06 40.36 -14.04
N HIS A 487 19.61 41.57 -14.11
CA HIS A 487 20.80 42.01 -13.37
C HIS A 487 20.47 43.16 -12.43
N GLY A 488 21.19 43.26 -11.32
CA GLY A 488 20.99 44.33 -10.31
C GLY A 488 19.71 44.17 -9.47
N MET A 489 19.08 43.00 -9.46
CA MET A 489 17.87 42.72 -8.68
C MET A 489 18.04 41.47 -7.81
N PRO A 490 17.30 41.32 -6.69
CA PRO A 490 17.29 40.11 -5.87
C PRO A 490 16.87 38.84 -6.62
N THR A 491 16.18 38.98 -7.75
CA THR A 491 15.79 37.87 -8.63
C THR A 491 16.92 37.40 -9.55
N PHE A 492 18.10 38.04 -9.53
CA PHE A 492 19.28 37.63 -10.30
C PHE A 492 19.63 36.14 -10.15
N PRO A 493 19.72 35.55 -8.92
CA PRO A 493 20.05 34.14 -8.77
C PRO A 493 18.96 33.21 -9.31
N HIS A 494 17.69 33.63 -9.25
CA HIS A 494 16.54 32.85 -9.71
C HIS A 494 16.56 32.72 -11.24
N TRP A 495 16.78 33.84 -11.93
CA TRP A 495 16.86 33.87 -13.40
C TRP A 495 18.01 32.99 -13.91
N HIS A 496 19.20 33.13 -13.32
CA HIS A 496 20.38 32.35 -13.74
C HIS A 496 20.26 30.86 -13.35
N ARG A 497 19.56 30.52 -12.27
CA ARG A 497 19.24 29.13 -11.93
C ARG A 497 18.40 28.46 -13.02
N LEU A 498 17.38 29.15 -13.54
CA LEU A 498 16.59 28.66 -14.67
C LEU A 498 17.42 28.57 -15.95
N TYR A 499 18.27 29.56 -16.22
CA TYR A 499 19.13 29.58 -17.40
C TYR A 499 20.05 28.35 -17.47
N VAL A 500 20.72 28.01 -16.36
CA VAL A 500 21.58 26.81 -16.31
C VAL A 500 20.77 25.52 -16.39
N ALA A 501 19.58 25.47 -15.77
CA ALA A 501 18.70 24.31 -15.87
C ALA A 501 18.28 24.02 -17.32
N LEU A 502 17.94 25.05 -18.10
CA LEU A 502 17.58 24.92 -19.52
C LEU A 502 18.75 24.37 -20.36
N VAL A 503 19.97 24.89 -20.16
CA VAL A 503 21.15 24.38 -20.86
C VAL A 503 21.41 22.91 -20.50
N GLU A 504 21.26 22.55 -19.23
CA GLU A 504 21.43 21.18 -18.77
C GLU A 504 20.41 20.21 -19.36
N ASP A 505 19.12 20.58 -19.40
CA ASP A 505 18.07 19.78 -20.01
C ASP A 505 18.38 19.48 -21.48
N GLU A 506 18.84 20.47 -22.24
CA GLU A 506 19.17 20.35 -23.65
C GLU A 506 20.42 19.50 -23.90
N LEU A 507 21.43 19.59 -23.02
CA LEU A 507 22.61 18.72 -23.10
C LEU A 507 22.24 17.25 -22.81
N LEU A 508 21.38 17.01 -21.82
CA LEU A 508 20.94 15.67 -21.47
C LEU A 508 20.03 15.05 -22.53
N ALA A 509 19.13 15.84 -23.13
CA ALA A 509 18.33 15.42 -24.28
C ALA A 509 19.20 14.99 -25.49
N ARG A 510 20.44 15.46 -25.56
CA ARG A 510 21.45 15.08 -26.57
C ARG A 510 22.39 13.95 -26.09
N GLY A 511 22.07 13.28 -24.98
CA GLY A 511 22.80 12.14 -24.46
C GLY A 511 24.02 12.49 -23.62
N SER A 512 24.05 13.65 -22.97
CA SER A 512 25.14 13.98 -22.04
C SER A 512 25.15 12.98 -20.88
N GLY A 513 26.32 12.42 -20.57
CA GLY A 513 26.49 11.49 -19.46
C GLY A 513 26.48 12.16 -18.07
N LEU A 514 26.45 13.49 -18.02
CA LEU A 514 26.44 14.28 -16.79
C LEU A 514 25.65 15.58 -16.94
N ALA A 515 25.23 16.11 -15.79
CA ALA A 515 24.72 17.47 -15.65
C ALA A 515 25.82 18.52 -15.89
N VAL A 516 25.43 19.79 -16.06
CA VAL A 516 26.38 20.88 -16.26
C VAL A 516 27.32 20.97 -15.04
N PRO A 517 28.65 20.79 -15.21
CA PRO A 517 29.59 20.85 -14.10
C PRO A 517 29.78 22.29 -13.63
N TYR A 518 30.24 22.45 -12.39
CA TYR A 518 30.65 23.76 -11.86
C TYR A 518 32.18 23.84 -11.80
N TRP A 519 32.73 25.01 -12.15
CA TRP A 519 34.12 25.32 -11.88
C TRP A 519 34.18 26.09 -10.57
N ASP A 520 34.72 25.45 -9.52
CA ASP A 520 34.99 26.13 -8.27
C ASP A 520 36.21 27.04 -8.42
N TRP A 521 35.90 28.33 -8.45
CA TRP A 521 36.80 29.48 -8.59
C TRP A 521 37.12 30.17 -7.26
N THR A 522 36.51 29.72 -6.16
CA THR A 522 36.87 30.16 -4.80
C THR A 522 38.19 29.54 -4.37
#